data_AF-A0A957KIC5-F1
#
_entry.id   AF-A0A957KIC5-F1
#
_cell.length_a   1.000
_cell.length_b   1.000
_cell.length_c   1.000
_cell.angle_alpha   90.00
_cell.angle_beta   90.00
_cell.angle_gamma   90.00
#
_symmetry.space_group_name_H-M   'P 1'
#
loop_
_entity.id
_entity.type
_entity.pdbx_description
1 polymer ?
#
loop_
_entity_poly.entity_id
_entity_poly.type
_entity_poly.pdbx_seq_one_letter_code
_entity_poly.pdbx_strand_id
1 'polypeptide(L)' 'MKYRVHRFDLRMTRDQDRLEGFLNKLEGDVVAIIPNVTPVPATYVDFVLVVERVFREKAVDLSQPLATAA' A
#
# COMPACT_ATOMS: atom_id res chain seq x y z
N MET A 1 12.78 -6.39 -0.86
CA MET A 1 11.42 -5.82 -0.96
C MET A 1 11.27 -4.76 0.12
N LYS A 2 10.49 -3.71 -0.14
CA LYS A 2 10.18 -2.68 0.87
C LYS A 2 8.67 -2.65 1.09
N TYR A 3 8.26 -2.26 2.28
CA TYR A 3 6.87 -2.03 2.61
C TYR A 3 6.68 -0.55 2.93
N ARG A 4 5.54 -0.01 2.51
CA ARG A 4 5.03 1.30 2.94
C ARG A 4 3.75 1.04 3.74
N VAL A 5 3.56 1.78 4.82
CA VAL A 5 2.34 1.70 5.65
C VAL A 5 1.69 3.07 5.60
N HIS A 6 0.45 3.09 5.12
CA HIS A 6 -0.32 4.30 4.93
C HIS A 6 -1.46 4.34 5.95
N ARG A 7 -1.55 5.42 6.72
CA ARG A 7 -2.76 5.69 7.50
C ARG A 7 -3.76 6.39 6.60
N PHE A 8 -4.96 5.83 6.51
CA PHE A 8 -6.05 6.40 5.74
C PHE A 8 -7.25 6.62 6.65
N ASP A 9 -7.54 7.88 6.96
CA ASP A 9 -8.69 8.26 7.78
C ASP A 9 -9.97 8.20 6.93
N LEU A 10 -10.93 7.36 7.34
CA LEU A 10 -12.20 7.20 6.63
C LEU A 10 -13.35 6.80 7.56
N ARG A 11 -14.56 7.15 7.17
CA ARG A 11 -15.80 6.53 7.67
C ARG A 11 -16.20 5.41 6.73
N MET A 12 -15.96 4.16 7.15
CA MET A 12 -16.20 2.95 6.32
C MET A 12 -17.62 2.85 5.72
N THR A 13 -18.63 3.44 6.35
CA THR A 13 -20.02 3.41 5.86
C THR A 13 -20.32 4.38 4.73
N ARG A 14 -19.45 5.36 4.45
CA ARG A 14 -19.70 6.43 3.48
C ARG A 14 -18.55 6.70 2.52
N ASP A 15 -17.33 6.35 2.90
CA ASP A 15 -16.12 6.75 2.19
C ASP A 15 -15.56 5.62 1.27
N GLN A 16 -16.40 4.71 0.78
CA GLN A 16 -15.96 3.61 -0.10
C GLN A 16 -15.26 4.15 -1.35
N ASP A 17 -15.85 5.12 -2.04
CA ASP A 17 -15.27 5.70 -3.27
C ASP A 17 -13.94 6.41 -3.02
N ARG A 18 -13.77 7.00 -1.82
CA ARG A 18 -12.51 7.63 -1.41
C ARG A 18 -11.42 6.59 -1.15
N LEU A 19 -11.79 5.46 -0.53
CA LEU A 19 -10.86 4.34 -0.34
C LEU A 19 -10.44 3.75 -1.68
N GLU A 20 -11.38 3.51 -2.59
CA GLU A 20 -11.07 3.03 -3.95
C GLU A 20 -10.11 3.97 -4.67
N GLY A 21 -10.39 5.28 -4.65
CA GLY A 21 -9.51 6.28 -5.25
C GLY A 21 -8.13 6.39 -4.59
N PHE A 22 -8.00 6.03 -3.31
CA PHE A 22 -6.71 5.92 -2.64
C PHE A 22 -5.95 4.68 -3.11
N LEU A 23 -6.60 3.50 -3.14
CA LEU A 23 -5.97 2.24 -3.54
C LEU A 23 -5.49 2.29 -5.00
N ASN A 24 -6.28 2.88 -5.90
CA ASN A 24 -5.94 3.01 -7.32
C ASN A 24 -4.74 3.93 -7.61
N LYS A 25 -4.24 4.66 -6.60
CA LYS A 25 -3.05 5.53 -6.73
C LYS A 25 -1.77 4.89 -6.19
N LEU A 26 -1.86 3.71 -5.57
CA LEU A 26 -0.69 3.01 -5.05
C LEU A 26 0.17 2.48 -6.20
N GLU A 27 1.49 2.50 -6.01
CA GLU A 27 2.47 2.08 -7.02
C GLU A 27 2.76 0.57 -6.91
N GLY A 28 2.57 -0.01 -5.73
CA GLY A 28 2.81 -1.41 -5.42
C GLY A 28 1.55 -2.20 -5.06
N ASP A 29 1.76 -3.42 -4.60
CA ASP A 29 0.68 -4.35 -4.26
C ASP A 29 0.14 -4.06 -2.86
N VAL A 30 -1.17 -3.94 -2.71
CA VAL A 30 -1.82 -3.93 -1.38
C VAL A 30 -1.80 -5.34 -0.82
N VAL A 31 -1.17 -5.54 0.32
CA VAL A 31 -1.06 -6.86 0.96
C VAL A 31 -1.91 -6.99 2.23
N ALA A 32 -2.31 -5.88 2.85
CA ALA A 32 -3.20 -5.88 3.99
C ALA A 32 -3.93 -4.52 4.15
N ILE A 33 -5.15 -4.56 4.69
CA ILE A 33 -5.89 -3.40 5.19
C ILE A 33 -6.31 -3.72 6.62
N ILE A 34 -5.80 -2.97 7.59
CA ILE A 34 -5.96 -3.23 9.02
C ILE A 34 -6.80 -2.10 9.63
N PRO A 35 -8.02 -2.35 10.11
CA PRO A 35 -8.84 -1.31 10.74
C PRO A 35 -8.35 -0.97 12.15
N ASN A 36 -8.35 0.31 12.51
CA ASN A 36 -8.31 0.72 13.90
C ASN A 36 -9.73 0.75 14.45
N VAL A 37 -10.12 -0.30 15.19
CA VAL A 37 -11.44 -0.43 15.80
C VAL A 37 -11.39 0.09 17.23
N THR A 38 -12.06 1.20 17.51
CA THR A 38 -12.23 1.72 18.86
C THR A 38 -13.53 1.15 19.44
N PRO A 39 -13.50 0.34 20.51
CA PRO A 39 -14.68 -0.40 20.98
C PRO A 39 -15.59 0.37 21.95
N VAL A 40 -15.14 1.46 22.58
CA VAL A 40 -15.88 2.16 23.66
C VAL A 40 -15.88 3.68 23.40
N PRO A 41 -17.01 4.40 23.57
CA PRO A 41 -18.36 3.95 23.96
C PRO A 41 -19.24 3.43 22.82
N ALA A 42 -18.74 3.46 21.58
CA ALA A 42 -19.39 2.88 20.41
C ALA A 42 -18.31 2.26 19.51
N THR A 43 -18.64 1.19 18.79
CA THR A 43 -17.71 0.59 17.83
C THR A 43 -17.62 1.46 16.58
N TYR A 44 -16.51 2.16 16.42
CA TYR A 44 -16.23 2.94 15.22
C TYR A 44 -14.83 2.65 14.69
N VAL A 45 -14.67 2.83 13.38
CA VAL A 45 -13.38 2.78 12.68
C VAL A 45 -13.03 4.20 12.31
N ASP A 46 -11.94 4.71 12.89
CA ASP A 46 -11.45 6.08 12.63
C ASP A 46 -10.57 6.14 11.38
N PHE A 47 -9.77 5.09 11.20
CA PHE A 47 -8.83 4.95 10.10
C PHE A 47 -8.49 3.48 9.85
N VAL A 48 -7.91 3.22 8.69
CA VAL A 48 -7.26 1.94 8.37
C VAL A 48 -5.77 2.17 8.13
N LEU A 49 -4.97 1.16 8.42
CA LEU A 49 -3.61 1.05 7.92
C LEU A 49 -3.62 0.21 6.64
N VAL A 50 -3.18 0.79 5.54
CA VAL A 50 -2.98 0.08 4.27
C VAL A 50 -1.51 -0.26 4.13
N VAL A 51 -1.20 -1.54 4.00
CA VAL A 51 0.16 -2.03 3.80
C VAL A 51 0.37 -2.28 2.32
N GLU A 52 1.30 -1.53 1.75
CA GLU A 52 1.71 -1.61 0.36
C GLU A 52 3.09 -2.26 0.27
N ARG A 53 3.23 -3.29 -0.57
CA ARG A 53 4.51 -3.89 -0.93
C ARG A 53 5.01 -3.23 -2.21
N VAL A 54 6.13 -2.52 -2.09
CA VAL A 54 6.79 -1.91 -3.25
C VAL A 54 7.99 -2.74 -3.69
N PHE A 55 8.07 -3.01 -4.99
CA PHE A 55 9.25 -3.60 -5.59
C PHE A 55 10.34 -2.54 -5.66
N ARG A 56 11.57 -2.93 -5.30
CA ARG A 56 12.74 -2.14 -5.65
C ARG A 56 13.14 -2.66 -7.03
N GLU A 57 13.05 -1.84 -8.07
CA GLU A 57 13.85 -2.14 -9.26
C GLU A 57 15.29 -2.29 -8.79
N LYS A 58 15.90 -3.47 -9.01
CA LYS A 58 17.35 -3.52 -8.99
C LYS A 58 17.77 -2.52 -10.05
N ALA A 59 18.58 -1.54 -9.67
CA ALA A 59 19.24 -0.70 -10.65
C ALA A 59 19.81 -1.65 -11.72
N VAL A 60 19.36 -1.48 -12.97
CA VAL A 60 19.97 -2.19 -14.09
C VAL A 60 21.42 -1.75 -14.07
N ASP A 61 22.30 -2.66 -13.70
CA ASP A 61 23.72 -2.43 -13.70
C ASP A 61 24.19 -2.41 -15.16
N LEU A 62 24.11 -1.24 -15.78
CA LEU A 62 24.57 -0.99 -17.16
C LEU A 62 26.10 -1.12 -17.30
N SER A 63 26.84 -1.45 -16.22
CA SER A 63 28.29 -1.69 -16.29
C SER A 63 28.67 -3.12 -16.66
N GLN A 64 27.72 -4.05 -16.73
CA GLN A 64 28.03 -5.41 -17.21
C GLN A 64 28.01 -5.44 -18.74
N PRO A 65 29.15 -5.68 -19.41
CA PRO A 65 29.15 -5.88 -20.86
C PRO A 65 28.30 -7.11 -21.17
N LEU A 66 27.48 -7.02 -22.24
CA LEU A 66 26.86 -8.20 -22.85
C LEU A 66 27.98 -9.22 -23.05
N ALA A 67 27.95 -10.31 -22.29
CA ALA A 67 28.84 -11.43 -22.53
C ALA A 67 28.63 -11.85 -23.97
N THR A 68 29.66 -11.66 -24.78
CA THR A 68 29.75 -12.03 -26.19
C THR A 68 29.17 -13.42 -26.38
N ALA A 69 27.98 -13.48 -26.99
CA ALA A 69 27.45 -14.72 -27.50
C ALA A 69 28.35 -15.13 -28.67
N ALA A 70 29.07 -16.23 -28.47
CA ALA A 70 29.87 -16.93 -29.47
C ALA A 70 28.99 -17.60 -30.53
#